data_AF-A0A496CAA1-F1
#
_entry.id   AF-A0A496CAA1-F1
#
_cell.length_a   1.000
_cell.length_b   1.000
_cell.length_c   1.000
_cell.angle_alpha   90.00
_cell.angle_beta   90.00
_cell.angle_gamma   90.00
#
_symmetry.space_group_name_H-M   'P 1'
#
loop_
_entity.id
_entity.type
_entity.pdbx_description
1 polymer ?
#
loop_
_entity_poly.entity_id
_entity_poly.type
_entity_poly.pdbx_seq_one_letter_code
_entity_poly.pdbx_strand_id
1 'polypeptide(L)'
;MKEKQYNREQERNLRHQEIYRLRILEGEDISSIGKKFGLSRGSVYYALTTFEEENPQQAELMKKQGKDVTPEDYKKLQEEIAILKKDLAQERLRADFYEEMVVFGKEVYGIDLKKVGTKCM
;
A
#
# COMPACT_ATOMS: atom_id res chain seq x y z
N MET A 1 10.33 -3.97 -21.39
CA MET A 1 11.47 -3.19 -20.82
C MET A 1 11.00 -2.25 -19.72
N LYS A 2 9.93 -1.45 -19.93
CA LYS A 2 9.41 -0.48 -18.94
C LYS A 2 8.92 -1.11 -17.62
N GLU A 3 8.17 -2.22 -17.66
CA GLU A 3 7.67 -2.89 -16.45
C GLU A 3 8.78 -3.42 -15.53
N LYS A 4 9.86 -3.96 -16.11
CA LYS A 4 11.02 -4.44 -15.33
C LYS A 4 11.80 -3.31 -14.66
N GLN A 5 11.68 -2.07 -15.13
CA GLN A 5 12.28 -0.90 -14.51
C GLN A 5 11.37 -0.39 -13.39
N TYR A 6 10.06 -0.29 -13.66
CA TYR A 6 9.06 0.06 -12.67
C TYR A 6 9.11 -0.83 -11.44
N ASN A 7 9.13 -2.16 -11.62
CA ASN A 7 9.19 -3.09 -10.48
C ASN A 7 10.47 -2.90 -9.63
N ARG A 8 11.60 -2.62 -10.27
CA ARG A 8 12.87 -2.36 -9.57
C ARG A 8 12.85 -1.05 -8.79
N GLU A 9 12.20 -0.02 -9.32
CA GLU A 9 12.00 1.25 -8.62
C GLU A 9 11.07 1.07 -7.41
N GLN A 10 9.99 0.31 -7.56
CA GLN A 10 9.08 -0.02 -6.45
C GLN A 10 9.81 -0.80 -5.34
N GLU A 11 10.58 -1.82 -5.69
CA GLU A 11 11.40 -2.57 -4.72
C GLU A 11 12.40 -1.67 -3.99
N ARG A 12 13.02 -0.73 -4.71
CA ARG A 12 13.95 0.25 -4.12
C ARG A 12 13.23 1.16 -3.12
N ASN A 13 12.06 1.67 -3.49
CA ASN A 13 11.27 2.58 -2.66
C ASN A 13 10.76 1.88 -1.40
N LEU A 14 10.26 0.65 -1.52
CA LEU A 14 9.85 -0.18 -0.39
C LEU A 14 11.02 -0.43 0.58
N ARG A 15 12.22 -0.70 0.04
CA ARG A 15 13.43 -0.88 0.85
C ARG A 15 13.82 0.40 1.58
N HIS A 16 13.77 1.55 0.92
CA HIS A 16 14.07 2.85 1.55
C HIS A 16 13.08 3.17 2.67
N GLN A 17 11.79 2.92 2.43
CA GLN A 17 10.73 3.09 3.44
C GLN A 17 10.99 2.23 4.68
N GLU A 18 11.34 0.96 4.50
CA GLU A 18 11.60 0.05 5.63
C GLU A 18 12.85 0.47 6.42
N ILE A 19 13.93 0.87 5.73
CA ILE A 19 15.13 1.43 6.38
C ILE A 19 14.78 2.65 7.23
N TYR A 20 13.94 3.55 6.69
CA TYR A 20 13.51 4.75 7.39
C TYR A 20 12.64 4.43 8.61
N ARG A 21 11.72 3.47 8.48
CA ARG A 21 10.88 2.96 9.57
C ARG A 21 11.72 2.42 10.74
N LEU A 22 12.66 1.52 10.46
CA LEU A 22 13.52 0.90 11.48
C LEU A 22 14.35 1.96 12.22
N ARG A 23 14.78 3.01 11.51
CA ARG A 23 15.54 4.10 12.10
C ARG A 23 14.70 5.01 12.98
N ILE A 24 13.54 5.43 12.48
CA ILE A 24 12.74 6.51 13.10
C ILE A 24 11.73 5.99 14.11
N LEU A 25 11.07 4.86 13.83
CA LEU A 25 10.06 4.30 14.73
C LEU A 25 10.66 3.31 15.73
N GLU A 26 11.60 2.47 15.29
CA GLU A 26 12.19 1.42 16.14
C GLU A 26 13.52 1.85 16.79
N GLY A 27 14.10 2.97 16.33
CA GLY A 27 15.32 3.53 16.90
C GLY A 27 16.58 2.69 16.64
N GLU A 28 16.57 1.80 15.65
CA GLU A 28 17.71 0.93 15.36
C GLU A 28 18.96 1.73 14.95
N ASP A 29 20.14 1.22 15.34
CA ASP A 29 21.42 1.80 14.91
C ASP A 29 21.69 1.55 13.42
N ILE A 30 22.35 2.50 12.77
CA ILE A 30 22.71 2.46 11.34
C ILE A 30 23.58 1.25 11.02
N SER A 31 24.44 0.83 11.95
CA SER A 31 25.26 -0.36 11.76
C SER A 31 24.43 -1.64 11.78
N SER A 32 23.38 -1.70 12.59
CA SER A 32 22.48 -2.86 12.67
C SER A 32 21.62 -2.95 11.40
N ILE A 33 21.06 -1.83 10.97
CA ILE A 33 20.31 -1.72 9.71
C ILE A 33 21.21 -2.10 8.52
N GLY A 34 22.44 -1.58 8.48
CA GLY A 34 23.41 -1.92 7.43
C GLY A 34 23.67 -3.43 7.35
N LYS A 35 23.85 -4.10 8.49
CA LYS A 35 24.03 -5.57 8.54
C LYS A 35 22.78 -6.32 8.06
N LYS A 36 21.59 -5.89 8.47
CA LYS A 36 20.30 -6.52 8.12
C LYS A 36 20.03 -6.50 6.61
N PHE A 37 20.38 -5.40 5.95
CA PHE A 37 20.15 -5.22 4.51
C PHE A 37 21.39 -5.46 3.64
N GLY A 38 22.52 -5.87 4.21
CA GLY A 38 23.79 -6.03 3.50
C GLY A 38 24.29 -4.72 2.85
N LEU A 39 24.05 -3.59 3.50
CA LEU A 39 24.38 -2.26 3.01
C LEU A 39 25.56 -1.64 3.75
N SER A 40 26.33 -0.82 3.01
CA SER A 40 27.30 0.08 3.61
C SER A 40 26.58 1.18 4.40
N ARG A 41 27.26 1.76 5.40
CA ARG A 41 26.71 2.88 6.18
C ARG A 41 26.29 4.05 5.29
N GLY A 42 27.09 4.37 4.27
CA GLY A 42 26.78 5.43 3.31
C GLY A 42 25.50 5.16 2.51
N SER A 43 25.29 3.90 2.10
CA SER A 43 24.06 3.49 1.41
C SER A 43 22.83 3.58 2.32
N VAL A 44 22.97 3.31 3.62
CA VAL A 44 21.87 3.50 4.58
C VAL A 44 21.54 4.98 4.74
N TYR A 45 22.54 5.86 4.90
CA TYR A 45 22.30 7.31 4.94
C TYR A 45 21.64 7.82 3.67
N TYR A 46 22.12 7.37 2.50
CA TYR A 46 21.51 7.71 1.22
C TYR A 46 20.03 7.28 1.15
N ALA A 47 19.71 6.05 1.57
CA ALA A 47 18.32 5.58 1.60
C ALA A 47 17.44 6.44 2.53
N LEU A 48 17.96 6.89 3.66
CA LEU A 48 17.25 7.80 4.57
C LEU A 48 16.98 9.16 3.92
N THR A 49 18.01 9.80 3.37
CA THR A 49 17.87 11.13 2.73
C THR A 49 16.98 11.08 1.50
N THR A 50 17.14 10.06 0.65
CA THR A 50 16.30 9.89 -0.54
C THR A 50 14.85 9.64 -0.17
N PHE A 51 14.57 8.89 0.89
CA PHE A 51 13.19 8.71 1.36
C PHE A 51 12.56 10.02 1.84
N GLU A 52 13.30 10.85 2.57
CA GLU A 52 12.82 12.16 3.03
C GLU A 52 12.53 13.12 1.86
N GLU A 53 13.39 13.12 0.84
CA GLU A 53 13.23 13.95 -0.35
C GLU A 53 12.06 13.49 -1.23
N GLU A 54 11.92 12.18 -1.44
CA GLU A 54 10.88 11.60 -2.28
C GLU A 54 9.51 11.64 -1.61
N ASN A 55 9.46 11.52 -0.26
CA ASN A 55 8.21 11.41 0.49
C ASN A 55 8.20 12.31 1.75
N PRO A 56 8.27 13.65 1.60
CA PRO A 56 8.40 14.57 2.73
C PRO A 56 7.22 14.49 3.71
N GLN A 57 6.00 14.29 3.20
CA GLN A 57 4.81 14.19 4.05
C GLN A 57 4.81 12.91 4.91
N GLN A 58 5.20 11.77 4.33
CA GLN A 58 5.29 10.51 5.07
C GLN A 58 6.44 10.53 6.07
N ALA A 59 7.58 11.09 5.70
CA ALA A 59 8.74 11.24 6.56
C ALA A 59 8.40 12.07 7.82
N GLU A 60 7.67 13.17 7.66
CA GLU A 60 7.17 14.00 8.76
C GLU A 60 6.17 13.25 9.65
N LEU A 61 5.23 12.50 9.06
CA LEU A 61 4.26 11.69 9.81
C LEU A 61 4.97 10.62 10.67
N MET A 62 5.93 9.90 10.09
CA MET A 62 6.68 8.85 10.81
C MET A 62 7.56 9.43 11.92
N LYS A 63 8.18 10.61 11.70
CA LYS A 63 8.91 11.34 12.74
C LYS A 63 8.02 11.76 13.91
N LYS A 64 6.79 12.16 13.63
CA LYS A 64 5.79 12.52 14.66
C LYS A 64 5.27 11.30 15.42
N GLN A 65 5.01 10.20 14.72
CA GLN A 65 4.55 8.93 15.33
C GLN A 65 5.56 8.34 16.33
N GLY A 66 6.87 8.53 16.12
CA GLY A 66 7.89 8.09 17.08
C GLY A 66 7.91 8.86 18.41
N LYS A 67 7.18 9.99 18.51
CA LYS A 67 7.20 10.87 19.70
C LYS A 67 5.84 11.06 20.37
N ASP A 68 4.74 11.12 19.62
CA ASP A 68 3.41 11.38 20.16
C ASP A 68 2.34 10.58 19.40
N VAL A 69 2.05 9.36 19.87
CA VAL A 69 0.81 8.67 19.48
C VAL A 69 -0.31 9.26 20.33
N THR A 70 -0.98 10.28 19.81
CA THR A 70 -2.14 10.90 20.45
C THR A 70 -3.41 10.06 20.23
N PRO A 71 -4.34 9.99 21.21
CA PRO A 71 -5.60 9.22 21.09
C PRO A 71 -6.49 9.64 19.91
N GLU A 72 -6.34 10.87 19.40
CA GLU A 72 -7.10 11.39 18.26
C GLU A 72 -6.75 10.70 16.94
N ASP A 73 -5.50 10.27 16.76
CA ASP A 73 -5.09 9.56 15.54
C ASP A 73 -5.72 8.16 15.48
N TYR A 74 -5.94 7.54 16.64
CA TYR A 74 -6.62 6.26 16.74
C TYR A 74 -8.08 6.34 16.28
N LYS A 75 -8.79 7.44 16.60
CA LYS A 75 -10.17 7.65 16.13
C LYS A 75 -10.25 7.82 14.62
N LYS A 76 -9.33 8.60 14.03
CA LYS A 76 -9.27 8.77 12.57
C LYS A 76 -8.99 7.46 11.84
N LEU A 77 -8.06 6.65 12.37
CA LEU A 77 -7.79 5.30 11.87
C LEU A 77 -9.04 4.39 11.93
N GLN A 78 -9.82 4.47 13.00
CA GLN A 78 -11.07 3.71 13.11
C GLN A 78 -12.13 4.18 12.12
N GLU A 79 -12.25 5.48 11.90
CA GLU A 79 -13.17 6.06 10.90
C GLU A 79 -12.79 5.61 9.48
N GLU A 80 -11.51 5.67 9.11
CA GLU A 80 -11.02 5.20 7.81
C GLU A 80 -11.29 3.71 7.61
N ILE A 81 -11.05 2.87 8.63
CA ILE A 81 -11.37 1.43 8.58
C ILE A 81 -12.87 1.20 8.37
N ALA A 82 -13.73 2.01 9.01
CA ALA A 82 -15.17 1.88 8.88
C ALA A 82 -15.64 2.26 7.46
N ILE A 83 -15.11 3.35 6.89
CA ILE A 83 -15.40 3.79 5.52
C ILE A 83 -14.95 2.72 4.52
N LEU A 84 -13.71 2.25 4.61
CA LEU A 84 -13.16 1.25 3.70
C LEU A 84 -13.93 -0.08 3.76
N LYS A 85 -14.35 -0.52 4.95
CA LYS A 85 -15.20 -1.72 5.09
C LYS A 85 -16.56 -1.53 4.42
N LYS A 86 -17.15 -0.35 4.51
CA LYS A 86 -18.43 -0.03 3.88
C LYS A 86 -18.31 -0.08 2.36
N ASP A 87 -17.26 0.50 1.80
CA ASP A 87 -17.01 0.49 0.35
C ASP A 87 -16.78 -0.95 -0.14
N LEU A 88 -16.03 -1.76 0.61
CA LEU A 88 -15.79 -3.16 0.28
C LEU A 88 -17.10 -3.99 0.31
N ALA A 89 -17.97 -3.73 1.29
CA ALA A 89 -19.28 -4.38 1.35
C ALA A 89 -20.18 -3.96 0.17
N GLN A 90 -20.15 -2.69 -0.22
CA GLN A 90 -20.91 -2.18 -1.36
C GLN A 90 -20.44 -2.78 -2.70
N GLU A 91 -19.12 -2.88 -2.91
CA GLU A 91 -18.56 -3.49 -4.11
C GLU A 91 -18.81 -5.01 -4.18
N ARG A 92 -18.80 -5.70 -3.03
CA ARG A 92 -19.22 -7.12 -2.96
C ARG A 92 -20.68 -7.30 -3.34
N LEU A 93 -21.57 -6.52 -2.74
CA LEU A 93 -23.00 -6.56 -3.06
C LEU A 93 -23.25 -6.30 -4.55
N ARG A 94 -22.52 -5.34 -5.13
CA ARG A 94 -22.59 -5.05 -6.57
C ARG A 94 -22.12 -6.24 -7.43
N ALA A 95 -21.06 -6.93 -7.04
CA ALA A 95 -20.59 -8.13 -7.73
C ALA A 95 -21.61 -9.27 -7.66
N ASP A 96 -22.19 -9.51 -6.49
CA ASP A 96 -23.21 -10.55 -6.26
C ASP A 96 -24.45 -10.30 -7.14
N PHE A 97 -24.91 -9.05 -7.25
CA PHE A 97 -26.00 -8.69 -8.15
C PHE A 97 -25.69 -8.98 -9.63
N TYR A 98 -24.46 -8.75 -10.09
CA TYR A 98 -24.09 -9.05 -11.47
C TYR A 98 -24.08 -10.55 -11.75
N GLU A 99 -23.66 -11.37 -10.79
CA GLU A 99 -23.74 -12.83 -10.92
C GLU A 99 -25.20 -13.29 -11.02
N GLU A 100 -26.08 -12.78 -10.15
CA GLU A 100 -27.51 -13.10 -10.20
C GLU A 100 -28.17 -12.67 -11.52
N MET A 101 -27.87 -11.48 -12.04
CA MET A 101 -28.42 -11.00 -13.32
C MET A 101 -27.94 -11.81 -14.53
N VAL A 102 -26.69 -12.30 -14.50
CA VAL A 102 -26.17 -13.20 -15.54
C VAL A 102 -26.87 -14.56 -15.49
N VAL A 103 -27.11 -15.10 -14.29
CA VAL A 103 -27.86 -16.34 -14.10
C VAL A 103 -29.32 -16.19 -14.58
N PHE A 104 -29.98 -15.10 -14.20
CA PHE A 104 -31.36 -14.80 -14.61
C PHE A 104 -31.51 -14.63 -16.13
N GLY A 105 -30.59 -13.90 -16.78
CA GLY A 105 -30.61 -13.71 -18.24
C GLY A 105 -30.46 -15.03 -19.02
N LYS A 106 -29.70 -15.97 -18.47
CA LYS A 106 -29.56 -17.32 -19.02
C LYS A 106 -30.83 -18.15 -18.83
N GLU A 107 -31.44 -18.08 -17.66
CA GLU A 107 -32.62 -18.88 -17.33
C GLU A 107 -33.88 -18.41 -18.07
N VAL A 108 -34.12 -17.11 -18.15
CA VAL A 108 -35.36 -16.54 -18.71
C VAL A 108 -35.31 -16.38 -20.23
N TYR A 109 -34.15 -16.03 -20.78
CA TYR A 109 -34.03 -15.68 -22.20
C TYR A 109 -33.12 -16.62 -23.00
N GLY A 110 -32.45 -17.58 -22.34
CA GLY A 110 -31.48 -18.47 -22.99
C GLY A 110 -30.25 -17.73 -23.54
N ILE A 111 -30.03 -16.47 -23.13
CA ILE A 111 -28.94 -15.64 -23.61
C ILE A 111 -27.72 -15.94 -22.76
N ASP A 112 -26.72 -16.60 -23.34
CA ASP A 112 -25.44 -16.85 -22.68
C ASP A 112 -24.61 -15.54 -22.72
N LEU A 113 -24.78 -14.69 -21.70
CA LEU A 113 -23.93 -13.52 -21.46
C LEU A 113 -22.53 -14.01 -21.07
N LYS A 114 -21.77 -14.56 -22.02
CA LYS A 114 -20.36 -14.84 -21.83
C LYS A 114 -19.69 -13.51 -21.49
N LYS A 115 -19.01 -13.49 -20.34
CA LYS A 115 -18.12 -12.41 -19.89
C LYS A 115 -17.16 -12.10 -21.03
N VAL A 116 -17.49 -11.11 -21.87
CA VAL A 116 -16.56 -10.60 -22.87
C VAL A 116 -15.48 -9.92 -22.05
N GLY A 117 -14.37 -10.63 -21.91
CA GLY A 117 -13.25 -10.24 -21.08
C GLY A 117 -12.84 -8.81 -21.41
N THR A 118 -12.62 -8.07 -20.34
CA THR A 118 -11.88 -6.82 -20.29
C THR A 118 -10.72 -6.87 -21.28
N LYS A 119 -10.82 -6.14 -22.38
CA LYS A 119 -9.64 -5.76 -23.16
C LYS A 119 -9.01 -4.61 -22.37
N CYS A 120 -8.21 -4.96 -21.37
CA CYS A 120 -7.32 -4.00 -20.71
C CYS A 120 -6.37 -3.47 -21.79
N MET A 121 -6.47 -2.17 -22.07
CA MET A 121 -5.50 -1.43 -22.89
C MET A 121 -4.69 -0.53 -21.96
#